data_AF-A0A1I4WKU0-F1
#
_entry.id   AF-A0A1I4WKU0-F1
#
_cell.length_a   1.000
_cell.length_b   1.000
_cell.length_c   1.000
_cell.angle_alpha   90.00
_cell.angle_beta   90.00
_cell.angle_gamma   90.00
#
_symmetry.space_group_name_H-M   'P 1'
#
loop_
_entity.id
_entity.type
_entity.pdbx_description
1 polymer ?
#
loop_
_entity_poly.entity_id
_entity_poly.type
_entity_poly.pdbx_seq_one_letter_code
_entity_poly.pdbx_strand_id
1 'polypeptide(L)'
;MLKSLPIRAADLRAYNRLAIDATLAVTDLLENMHHNISRLPGVFAAPTAEPARGITGFVYRSIRGVTRKVGVGIDAVLRSITPDSARDTSLQREILLAALNGVVGDHLLATDNPLRIEMSLRRDGAALELTPAALAASIAQPTGRIVVLAHGLCMSDLQWRRRGHDHGAALAADVGFTPVYLHYNSGLHISTNGREFSSLLEALVAAWPVAVEQLVIIGYSMGGLIARSACEEARRSGRSWFDHLRDLVFIGTPHDGSPLERTGNRLDALLGASPYTAALSRVGKVRSAGITDLRHANLDDSEWLDHDRFAGQVQRRQALPLPENVRCFAVAGSISKKSGALAERLAGDGLVPLYSALGQHRSPRRNLGLPESRRHVAYATSHLGLLDSREVYERLYAWLRQGDGTEERAETAG
;
A
#
# COMPACT_ATOMS: atom_id res chain seq x y z
N MET A 1 9.83 32.09 -12.53
CA MET A 1 9.28 31.83 -11.19
C MET A 1 9.40 30.34 -10.90
N LEU A 2 10.42 29.92 -10.15
CA LEU A 2 10.51 28.56 -9.63
C LEU A 2 9.45 28.41 -8.53
N LYS A 3 8.47 27.50 -8.72
CA LYS A 3 7.55 27.11 -7.67
C LYS A 3 8.37 26.61 -6.48
N SER A 4 8.11 27.14 -5.29
CA SER A 4 8.75 26.70 -4.04
C SER A 4 8.45 25.21 -3.83
N LEU A 5 9.47 24.37 -3.94
CA LEU A 5 9.36 22.95 -3.62
C LEU A 5 9.11 22.81 -2.10
N PRO A 6 8.17 21.96 -1.66
CA PRO A 6 7.80 21.79 -0.24
C PRO A 6 8.83 20.90 0.49
N ILE A 7 10.09 21.32 0.50
CA ILE A 7 11.23 20.52 0.94
C ILE A 7 11.82 21.14 2.21
N ARG A 8 11.87 20.39 3.31
CA ARG A 8 12.64 20.77 4.50
C ARG A 8 14.13 20.49 4.26
N ALA A 9 15.04 21.25 4.87
CA ALA A 9 16.48 20.99 4.80
C ALA A 9 16.86 19.56 5.28
N ALA A 10 16.11 18.98 6.23
CA ALA A 10 16.25 17.58 6.59
C ALA A 10 15.90 16.61 5.44
N ASP A 11 14.91 16.96 4.61
CA ASP A 11 14.50 16.18 3.44
C ASP A 11 15.52 16.30 2.32
N LEU A 12 16.17 17.46 2.12
CA LEU A 12 17.24 17.62 1.12
C LEU A 12 18.36 16.60 1.32
N ARG A 13 18.76 16.34 2.57
CA ARG A 13 19.76 15.31 2.90
C ARG A 13 19.27 13.93 2.50
N ALA A 14 18.03 13.61 2.80
CA ALA A 14 17.51 12.29 2.57
C ALA A 14 17.17 12.03 1.09
N TYR A 15 16.77 13.07 0.34
CA TYR A 15 16.69 13.07 -1.12
C TYR A 15 18.07 12.93 -1.77
N ASN A 16 19.10 13.61 -1.23
CA ASN A 16 20.48 13.47 -1.68
C ASN A 16 20.97 12.02 -1.50
N ARG A 17 20.73 11.41 -0.34
CA ARG A 17 21.02 9.98 -0.09
C ARG A 17 20.34 9.07 -1.11
N LEU A 18 19.05 9.28 -1.37
CA LEU A 18 18.33 8.50 -2.37
C LEU A 18 18.92 8.68 -3.78
N ALA A 19 19.29 9.91 -4.17
CA ALA A 19 19.89 10.19 -5.47
C ALA A 19 21.28 9.54 -5.62
N ILE A 20 22.07 9.52 -4.54
CA ILE A 20 23.35 8.82 -4.47
C ILE A 20 23.14 7.32 -4.65
N ASP A 21 22.22 6.72 -3.90
CA ASP A 21 21.91 5.29 -4.00
C ASP A 21 21.46 4.91 -5.41
N ALA A 22 20.58 5.71 -6.01
CA ALA A 22 20.14 5.52 -7.40
C ALA A 22 21.32 5.60 -8.38
N THR A 23 22.23 6.56 -8.19
CA THR A 23 23.43 6.72 -9.02
C THR A 23 24.37 5.52 -8.88
N LEU A 24 24.57 5.03 -7.66
CA LEU A 24 25.39 3.84 -7.39
C LEU A 24 24.76 2.59 -8.01
N ALA A 25 23.44 2.40 -7.87
CA ALA A 25 22.71 1.27 -8.47
C ALA A 25 22.81 1.25 -10.00
N VAL A 26 22.68 2.42 -10.65
CA VAL A 26 22.89 2.54 -12.11
C VAL A 26 24.35 2.24 -12.48
N THR A 27 25.31 2.72 -11.69
CA THR A 27 26.74 2.46 -11.90
C THR A 27 27.07 0.97 -11.84
N ASP A 28 26.53 0.26 -10.84
CA ASP A 28 26.71 -1.20 -10.69
C ASP A 28 26.05 -1.97 -11.83
N LEU A 29 24.92 -1.49 -12.35
CA LEU A 29 24.24 -2.08 -13.50
C LEU A 29 25.05 -1.94 -14.79
N LEU A 30 25.62 -0.75 -15.02
CA LEU A 30 26.51 -0.50 -16.15
C LEU A 30 27.83 -1.29 -16.03
N GLU A 31 28.37 -1.46 -14.81
CA GLU A 31 29.54 -2.30 -14.55
C GLU A 31 29.26 -3.77 -14.91
N ASN A 32 28.13 -4.29 -14.44
CA ASN A 32 27.69 -5.65 -14.75
C ASN A 32 27.44 -5.84 -16.26
N MET A 33 26.86 -4.85 -16.92
CA MET A 33 26.64 -4.89 -18.38
C MET A 33 27.97 -4.90 -19.14
N HIS A 34 28.89 -3.98 -18.82
CA HIS A 34 30.23 -3.94 -19.42
C HIS A 34 31.00 -5.25 -19.16
N HIS A 35 30.91 -5.81 -17.95
CA HIS A 35 31.58 -7.06 -17.65
C HIS A 35 31.08 -8.22 -18.50
N ASN A 36 29.75 -8.35 -18.68
CA ASN A 36 29.16 -9.41 -19.48
C ASN A 36 29.40 -9.20 -20.99
N ILE A 37 29.46 -7.96 -21.49
CA ILE A 37 29.85 -7.66 -22.89
C ILE A 37 31.30 -8.06 -23.14
N SER A 38 32.22 -7.67 -22.24
CA SER A 38 33.66 -7.93 -22.40
C SER A 38 34.03 -9.42 -22.28
N ARG A 39 33.17 -10.26 -21.69
CA ARG A 39 33.38 -11.71 -21.61
C ARG A 39 33.01 -12.48 -22.88
N LEU A 40 32.39 -11.86 -23.89
CA LEU A 40 31.89 -12.51 -25.11
C LEU A 40 31.22 -13.87 -24.82
N PRO A 41 30.10 -13.89 -24.07
CA PRO A 41 29.39 -15.13 -23.81
C PRO A 41 28.89 -15.68 -25.15
N GLY A 42 29.27 -16.92 -25.48
CA GLY A 42 28.53 -17.69 -26.49
C GLY A 42 27.04 -17.66 -26.14
N VAL A 43 26.16 -17.77 -27.15
CA VAL A 43 24.71 -17.54 -27.07
C VAL A 43 23.98 -18.30 -25.93
N PHE A 44 24.64 -19.24 -25.25
CA PHE A 44 24.13 -20.06 -24.14
C PHE A 44 24.82 -19.86 -22.78
N ALA A 45 25.78 -18.93 -22.62
CA ALA A 45 26.44 -18.73 -21.32
C ALA A 45 25.60 -17.86 -20.37
N ALA A 46 25.45 -18.33 -19.12
CA ALA A 46 24.68 -17.61 -18.11
C ALA A 46 25.34 -16.27 -17.73
N PRO A 47 24.58 -15.16 -17.65
CA PRO A 47 25.11 -13.88 -17.22
C PRO A 47 25.59 -13.93 -15.78
N THR A 48 26.69 -13.24 -15.48
CA THR A 48 27.28 -13.19 -14.12
C THR A 48 26.98 -11.85 -13.44
N ALA A 49 26.93 -11.87 -12.11
CA ALA A 49 26.84 -10.67 -11.26
C ALA A 49 28.22 -10.27 -10.70
N GLU A 50 29.31 -10.77 -11.28
CA GLU A 50 30.66 -10.44 -10.82
C GLU A 50 31.05 -9.02 -11.25
N PRO A 51 31.73 -8.26 -10.37
CA PRO A 51 32.27 -6.94 -10.73
C PRO A 51 33.26 -7.03 -11.88
N ALA A 52 33.36 -5.95 -12.66
CA ALA A 52 34.37 -5.88 -13.71
C ALA A 52 35.78 -5.94 -13.11
N ARG A 53 36.69 -6.66 -13.77
CA ARG A 53 38.10 -6.75 -13.38
C ARG A 53 38.96 -5.79 -14.22
N GLY A 54 40.19 -5.52 -13.79
CA GLY A 54 41.12 -4.65 -14.51
C GLY A 54 40.74 -3.16 -14.52
N ILE A 55 41.06 -2.47 -15.61
CA ILE A 55 40.86 -1.01 -15.77
C ILE A 55 39.38 -0.63 -15.68
N THR A 56 38.49 -1.43 -16.28
CA THR A 56 37.04 -1.23 -16.19
C THR A 56 36.55 -1.26 -14.75
N GLY A 57 36.97 -2.27 -13.98
CA GLY A 57 36.66 -2.33 -12.54
C GLY A 57 37.25 -1.17 -11.73
N PHE A 58 38.43 -0.68 -12.12
CA PHE A 58 39.04 0.48 -11.49
C PHE A 58 38.24 1.77 -11.75
N VAL A 59 37.77 1.98 -12.98
CA VAL A 59 36.93 3.13 -13.36
C VAL A 59 35.62 3.12 -12.57
N TYR A 60 34.92 1.99 -12.50
CA TYR A 60 33.67 1.90 -11.73
C TYR A 60 33.88 2.05 -10.22
N ARG A 61 34.97 1.50 -9.65
CA ARG A 61 35.36 1.77 -8.26
C ARG A 61 35.63 3.25 -8.01
N SER A 62 36.24 3.95 -8.98
CA SER A 62 36.54 5.37 -8.89
C SER A 62 35.27 6.22 -8.95
N ILE A 63 34.36 5.93 -9.87
CA ILE A 63 33.03 6.57 -9.95
C ILE A 63 32.29 6.40 -8.62
N ARG A 64 32.22 5.17 -8.08
CA ARG A 64 31.60 4.90 -6.77
C ARG A 64 32.26 5.68 -5.63
N GLY A 65 33.60 5.74 -5.64
CA GLY A 65 34.38 6.47 -4.64
C GLY A 65 34.09 7.97 -4.67
N VAL A 66 34.01 8.57 -5.86
CA VAL A 66 33.69 10.00 -6.03
C VAL A 66 32.24 10.28 -5.63
N THR A 67 31.28 9.48 -6.12
CA THR A 67 29.85 9.65 -5.80
C THR A 67 29.59 9.58 -4.29
N ARG A 68 30.22 8.64 -3.57
CA ARG A 68 30.11 8.55 -2.10
C ARG A 68 30.72 9.78 -1.41
N LYS A 69 31.90 10.25 -1.86
CA LYS A 69 32.57 11.42 -1.27
C LYS A 69 31.79 12.72 -1.51
N VAL A 70 31.26 12.92 -2.71
CA VAL A 70 30.35 14.04 -3.03
C VAL A 70 29.11 13.98 -2.14
N GLY A 71 28.56 12.78 -1.95
CA GLY A 71 27.42 12.57 -1.08
C GLY A 71 27.66 12.96 0.38
N VAL A 72 28.79 12.52 0.96
CA VAL A 72 29.21 12.91 2.31
C VAL A 72 29.44 14.42 2.41
N GLY A 73 30.03 15.04 1.38
CA GLY A 73 30.26 16.49 1.34
C GLY A 73 28.95 17.30 1.32
N ILE A 74 27.99 16.91 0.48
CA ILE A 74 26.67 17.57 0.40
C ILE A 74 25.88 17.37 1.71
N ASP A 75 25.89 16.15 2.28
CA ASP A 75 25.23 15.88 3.56
C ASP A 75 25.81 16.70 4.73
N ALA A 76 27.12 16.98 4.71
CA ALA A 76 27.79 17.82 5.71
C ALA A 76 27.38 19.30 5.60
N VAL A 77 27.25 19.82 4.38
CA VAL A 77 26.80 21.21 4.12
C VAL A 77 25.32 21.38 4.46
N LEU A 78 24.48 20.40 4.14
CA LEU A 78 23.04 20.47 4.43
C LEU A 78 22.72 20.35 5.94
N ARG A 79 23.68 19.93 6.78
CA ARG A 79 23.51 19.92 8.25
C ARG A 79 23.49 21.31 8.87
N SER A 80 24.04 22.34 8.21
CA SER A 80 24.15 23.69 8.76
C SER A 80 22.97 24.61 8.41
N ILE A 81 21.95 24.10 7.71
CA ILE A 81 20.80 24.89 7.26
C ILE A 81 19.55 24.48 8.06
N THR A 82 18.98 25.41 8.84
CA THR A 82 17.68 25.25 9.52
C THR A 82 16.55 25.80 8.64
N PRO A 83 15.38 25.13 8.55
CA PRO A 83 14.24 25.67 7.82
C PRO A 83 13.04 25.99 8.73
N ASP A 84 12.31 27.04 8.32
CA ASP A 84 11.14 27.63 8.98
C ASP A 84 9.85 27.50 8.12
N SER A 85 8.71 27.65 8.81
CA SER A 85 7.29 27.66 8.39
C SER A 85 6.59 26.32 8.11
N ALA A 86 5.44 26.11 8.80
CA ALA A 86 5.10 24.80 9.37
C ALA A 86 3.69 24.26 9.09
N ARG A 87 2.89 24.76 8.14
CA ARG A 87 1.54 24.18 7.91
C ARG A 87 1.20 23.80 6.46
N ASP A 88 1.24 24.68 5.47
CA ASP A 88 0.92 24.26 4.07
C ASP A 88 2.01 23.38 3.43
N THR A 89 3.25 23.57 3.88
CA THR A 89 4.40 22.73 3.54
C THR A 89 4.29 21.31 4.10
N SER A 90 3.41 21.01 5.07
CA SER A 90 3.29 19.65 5.63
C SER A 90 2.48 18.71 4.74
N LEU A 91 1.30 19.11 4.25
CA LEU A 91 0.43 18.24 3.45
C LEU A 91 1.10 17.82 2.13
N GLN A 92 1.64 18.79 1.38
CA GLN A 92 2.32 18.49 0.11
C GLN A 92 3.54 17.60 0.30
N ARG A 93 4.28 17.82 1.40
CA ARG A 93 5.41 16.98 1.78
C ARG A 93 4.96 15.57 2.13
N GLU A 94 3.89 15.39 2.89
CA GLU A 94 3.37 14.07 3.24
C GLU A 94 2.88 13.28 2.02
N ILE A 95 2.21 13.93 1.08
CA ILE A 95 1.84 13.32 -0.21
C ILE A 95 3.08 12.88 -1.00
N LEU A 96 4.12 13.72 -1.04
CA LEU A 96 5.38 13.38 -1.71
C LEU A 96 6.10 12.22 -1.04
N LEU A 97 6.15 12.20 0.30
CA LEU A 97 6.73 11.09 1.07
C LEU A 97 5.95 9.80 0.86
N ALA A 98 4.62 9.85 0.87
CA ALA A 98 3.76 8.71 0.60
C ALA A 98 4.01 8.14 -0.80
N ALA A 99 4.09 9.00 -1.82
CA ALA A 99 4.42 8.58 -3.18
C ALA A 99 5.81 7.95 -3.25
N LEU A 100 6.81 8.56 -2.61
CA LEU A 100 8.17 8.03 -2.58
C LEU A 100 8.22 6.65 -1.90
N ASN A 101 7.61 6.52 -0.71
CA ASN A 101 7.56 5.26 0.01
C ASN A 101 6.78 4.20 -0.77
N GLY A 102 5.69 4.55 -1.46
CA GLY A 102 4.99 3.60 -2.32
C GLY A 102 5.88 3.04 -3.46
N VAL A 103 6.78 3.84 -4.02
CA VAL A 103 7.63 3.43 -5.16
C VAL A 103 8.93 2.73 -4.71
N VAL A 104 9.58 3.20 -3.63
CA VAL A 104 10.90 2.72 -3.17
C VAL A 104 11.00 2.49 -1.66
N GLY A 105 9.87 2.31 -0.98
CA GLY A 105 9.81 2.25 0.48
C GLY A 105 10.53 1.08 1.13
N ASP A 106 10.68 -0.05 0.43
CA ASP A 106 11.49 -1.19 0.85
C ASP A 106 12.99 -0.82 0.89
N HIS A 107 13.46 -0.09 -0.12
CA HIS A 107 14.82 0.46 -0.15
C HIS A 107 15.03 1.50 0.95
N LEU A 108 14.07 2.40 1.17
CA LEU A 108 14.15 3.40 2.25
C LEU A 108 14.25 2.74 3.63
N LEU A 109 13.50 1.66 3.85
CA LEU A 109 13.58 0.88 5.09
C LEU A 109 14.95 0.19 5.21
N ALA A 110 15.38 -0.53 4.17
CA ALA A 110 16.64 -1.30 4.17
C ALA A 110 17.89 -0.43 4.35
N THR A 111 17.82 0.84 3.96
CA THR A 111 18.92 1.81 4.08
C THR A 111 18.81 2.75 5.28
N ASP A 112 17.83 2.52 6.18
CA ASP A 112 17.57 3.39 7.34
C ASP A 112 17.39 4.87 6.91
N ASN A 113 16.74 5.09 5.77
CA ASN A 113 16.58 6.43 5.21
C ASN A 113 15.54 7.24 6.01
N PRO A 114 15.84 8.50 6.42
CA PRO A 114 14.91 9.32 7.19
C PRO A 114 13.58 9.68 6.50
N LEU A 115 13.45 9.45 5.18
CA LEU A 115 12.19 9.63 4.45
C LEU A 115 11.26 8.43 4.59
N ARG A 116 11.71 7.33 5.23
CA ARG A 116 10.84 6.19 5.45
C ARG A 116 9.61 6.61 6.27
N ILE A 117 8.47 6.07 5.91
CA ILE A 117 7.28 6.15 6.72
C ILE A 117 7.32 5.01 7.75
N GLU A 118 7.26 5.36 9.02
CA GLU A 118 7.02 4.41 10.10
C GLU A 118 5.51 4.27 10.30
N MET A 119 5.04 3.04 10.51
CA MET A 119 3.61 2.80 10.63
C MET A 119 3.08 3.44 11.91
N SER A 120 1.97 4.16 11.79
CA SER A 120 1.29 4.75 12.94
C SER A 120 -0.20 4.90 12.68
N LEU A 121 -0.96 4.95 13.78
CA LEU A 121 -2.35 5.37 13.75
C LEU A 121 -2.40 6.88 13.96
N ARG A 122 -3.17 7.57 13.14
CA ARG A 122 -3.25 9.03 13.12
C ARG A 122 -4.68 9.51 13.24
N ARG A 123 -4.84 10.73 13.74
CA ARG A 123 -6.07 11.51 13.72
C ARG A 123 -5.73 12.97 13.41
N ASP A 124 -6.50 13.58 12.53
CA ASP A 124 -6.28 14.98 12.09
C ASP A 124 -4.85 15.25 11.59
N GLY A 125 -4.21 14.24 10.98
CA GLY A 125 -2.82 14.34 10.52
C GLY A 125 -1.78 14.31 11.63
N ALA A 126 -2.11 13.89 12.85
CA ALA A 126 -1.15 13.71 13.94
C ALA A 126 -1.10 12.25 14.38
N ALA A 127 0.10 11.74 14.68
CA ALA A 127 0.28 10.40 15.24
C ALA A 127 -0.35 10.32 16.63
N LEU A 128 -1.08 9.24 16.87
CA LEU A 128 -1.64 8.90 18.17
C LEU A 128 -0.59 8.11 18.96
N GLU A 129 -0.32 8.56 20.17
CA GLU A 129 0.39 7.75 21.15
C GLU A 129 -0.60 6.76 21.77
N LEU A 130 -0.33 5.47 21.65
CA LEU A 130 -1.24 4.38 22.06
C LEU A 130 -1.11 4.08 23.56
N THR A 131 -1.31 5.11 24.38
CA THR A 131 -1.49 5.00 25.83
C THR A 131 -2.88 5.52 26.21
N PRO A 132 -3.53 4.97 27.25
CA PRO A 132 -4.87 5.43 27.64
C PRO A 132 -4.95 6.94 27.89
N ALA A 133 -3.95 7.51 28.57
CA ALA A 133 -3.91 8.94 28.87
C ALA A 133 -3.73 9.80 27.61
N ALA A 134 -2.84 9.42 26.70
CA ALA A 134 -2.61 10.19 25.48
C ALA A 134 -3.79 10.09 24.50
N LEU A 135 -4.43 8.93 24.38
CA LEU A 135 -5.65 8.76 23.59
C LEU A 135 -6.81 9.59 24.14
N ALA A 136 -7.03 9.59 25.45
CA ALA A 136 -8.06 10.42 26.09
C ALA A 136 -7.81 11.92 25.90
N ALA A 137 -6.55 12.35 25.89
CA ALA A 137 -6.18 13.74 25.63
C ALA A 137 -6.33 14.15 24.15
N SER A 138 -6.05 13.21 23.22
CA SER A 138 -6.06 13.47 21.78
C SER A 138 -7.43 13.31 21.14
N ILE A 139 -8.35 12.57 21.77
CA ILE A 139 -9.68 12.29 21.27
C ILE A 139 -10.70 12.89 22.24
N ALA A 140 -11.31 14.01 21.86
CA ALA A 140 -12.19 14.76 22.75
C ALA A 140 -13.44 13.98 23.22
N GLN A 141 -13.97 13.09 22.37
CA GLN A 141 -15.17 12.29 22.65
C GLN A 141 -15.00 10.88 22.06
N PRO A 142 -14.19 10.00 22.68
CA PRO A 142 -14.00 8.64 22.20
C PRO A 142 -15.29 7.85 22.46
N THR A 143 -15.77 7.14 21.43
CA THR A 143 -16.90 6.22 21.53
C THR A 143 -16.38 4.77 21.57
N GLY A 144 -17.21 3.83 22.03
CA GLY A 144 -16.90 2.40 21.96
C GLY A 144 -16.89 1.82 20.53
N ARG A 145 -17.25 2.65 19.53
CA ARG A 145 -17.33 2.28 18.12
C ARG A 145 -16.17 2.90 17.35
N ILE A 146 -15.19 2.09 16.97
CA ILE A 146 -13.97 2.54 16.30
C ILE A 146 -14.08 2.21 14.80
N VAL A 147 -13.72 3.16 13.93
CA VAL A 147 -13.50 2.88 12.51
C VAL A 147 -12.05 3.18 12.14
N VAL A 148 -11.34 2.18 11.66
CA VAL A 148 -9.95 2.30 11.21
C VAL A 148 -9.89 2.34 9.69
N LEU A 149 -9.34 3.41 9.13
CA LEU A 149 -9.29 3.65 7.68
C LEU A 149 -7.87 3.43 7.14
N ALA A 150 -7.71 2.43 6.27
CA ALA A 150 -6.44 2.08 5.64
C ALA A 150 -6.39 2.55 4.18
N HIS A 151 -5.48 3.48 3.87
CA HIS A 151 -5.33 4.05 2.52
C HIS A 151 -4.67 3.08 1.53
N GLY A 152 -4.63 3.48 0.25
CA GLY A 152 -4.04 2.71 -0.85
C GLY A 152 -2.54 2.95 -1.06
N LEU A 153 -2.02 2.38 -2.15
CA LEU A 153 -0.63 2.56 -2.61
C LEU A 153 -0.32 4.04 -2.90
N CYS A 154 0.88 4.49 -2.52
CA CYS A 154 1.35 5.86 -2.76
C CYS A 154 0.45 6.94 -2.14
N MET A 155 -0.29 6.59 -1.07
CA MET A 155 -1.17 7.51 -0.37
C MET A 155 -0.75 7.70 1.09
N SER A 156 -1.34 8.71 1.72
CA SER A 156 -1.32 8.97 3.16
C SER A 156 -2.74 9.05 3.71
N ASP A 157 -2.88 9.02 5.03
CA ASP A 157 -4.12 9.25 5.77
C ASP A 157 -4.83 10.54 5.35
N LEU A 158 -4.07 11.61 5.08
CA LEU A 158 -4.61 12.92 4.70
C LEU A 158 -5.42 12.91 3.40
N GLN A 159 -5.22 11.90 2.54
CA GLN A 159 -5.90 11.79 1.26
C GLN A 159 -7.29 11.13 1.34
N TRP A 160 -7.71 10.66 2.53
CA TRP A 160 -9.11 10.31 2.77
C TRP A 160 -10.04 11.52 2.62
N ARG A 161 -9.56 12.71 3.02
CA ARG A 161 -10.25 13.96 2.75
C ARG A 161 -10.07 14.36 1.29
N ARG A 162 -11.12 14.22 0.49
CA ARG A 162 -11.11 14.52 -0.94
C ARG A 162 -12.35 15.30 -1.34
N ARG A 163 -12.14 16.42 -2.05
CA ARG A 163 -13.21 17.33 -2.51
C ARG A 163 -14.22 17.72 -1.41
N GLY A 164 -13.73 17.88 -0.18
CA GLY A 164 -14.54 18.26 0.98
C GLY A 164 -15.24 17.09 1.68
N HIS A 165 -15.10 15.85 1.19
CA HIS A 165 -15.68 14.64 1.78
C HIS A 165 -14.60 13.77 2.42
N ASP A 166 -14.96 13.09 3.51
CA ASP A 166 -14.18 12.03 4.16
C ASP A 166 -15.17 11.02 4.74
N HIS A 167 -15.11 9.76 4.29
CA HIS A 167 -16.03 8.72 4.72
C HIS A 167 -15.98 8.46 6.23
N GLY A 168 -14.79 8.50 6.83
CA GLY A 168 -14.61 8.28 8.27
C GLY A 168 -15.19 9.43 9.09
N ALA A 169 -14.96 10.67 8.67
CA ALA A 169 -15.53 11.84 9.34
C ALA A 169 -17.07 11.88 9.21
N ALA A 170 -17.60 11.48 8.05
CA ALA A 170 -19.04 11.40 7.84
C ALA A 170 -19.69 10.30 8.71
N LEU A 171 -19.06 9.12 8.82
CA LEU A 171 -19.51 8.06 9.74
C LEU A 171 -19.48 8.50 11.21
N ALA A 172 -18.51 9.34 11.58
CA ALA A 172 -18.45 9.92 12.91
C ALA A 172 -19.66 10.82 13.20
N ALA A 173 -20.01 11.68 12.23
CA ALA A 173 -21.14 12.60 12.34
C ALA A 173 -22.49 11.89 12.34
N ASP A 174 -22.68 10.88 11.48
CA ASP A 174 -23.99 10.29 11.23
C ASP A 174 -24.29 9.03 12.05
N VAL A 175 -23.26 8.29 12.49
CA VAL A 175 -23.39 6.97 13.15
C VAL A 175 -22.60 6.87 14.46
N GLY A 176 -21.83 7.91 14.84
CA GLY A 176 -21.13 7.96 16.12
C GLY A 176 -19.85 7.12 16.21
N PHE A 177 -19.24 6.79 15.07
CA PHE A 177 -17.92 6.17 15.06
C PHE A 177 -16.81 7.15 15.45
N THR A 178 -15.74 6.64 16.06
CA THR A 178 -14.49 7.38 16.26
C THR A 178 -13.49 6.98 15.16
N PRO A 179 -13.21 7.86 14.16
CA PRO A 179 -12.30 7.53 13.07
C PRO A 179 -10.84 7.62 13.49
N VAL A 180 -10.07 6.61 13.09
CA VAL A 180 -8.62 6.53 13.20
C VAL A 180 -8.06 6.13 11.84
N TYR A 181 -6.97 6.76 11.42
CA TYR A 181 -6.43 6.55 10.08
C TYR A 181 -5.08 5.87 10.14
N LEU A 182 -4.89 4.81 9.37
CA LEU A 182 -3.60 4.14 9.26
C LEU A 182 -2.68 4.95 8.33
N HIS A 183 -1.49 5.27 8.81
CA HIS A 183 -0.40 5.85 8.02
C HIS A 183 0.73 4.83 7.94
N TYR A 184 1.12 4.42 6.73
CA TYR A 184 2.07 3.33 6.56
C TYR A 184 2.90 3.42 5.27
N ASN A 185 4.01 2.70 5.25
CA ASN A 185 4.86 2.55 4.07
C ASN A 185 4.24 1.54 3.09
N SER A 186 3.47 2.06 2.14
CA SER A 186 2.87 1.25 1.08
C SER A 186 3.85 0.59 0.10
N GLY A 187 5.16 0.86 0.20
CA GLY A 187 6.18 0.14 -0.55
C GLY A 187 6.63 -1.17 0.06
N LEU A 188 6.27 -1.46 1.32
CA LEU A 188 6.60 -2.74 1.94
C LEU A 188 5.65 -3.86 1.50
N HIS A 189 6.06 -5.11 1.74
CA HIS A 189 5.22 -6.28 1.52
C HIS A 189 3.88 -6.14 2.25
N ILE A 190 2.80 -6.60 1.61
CA ILE A 190 1.45 -6.53 2.21
C ILE A 190 1.40 -7.33 3.50
N SER A 191 2.08 -8.48 3.56
CA SER A 191 2.18 -9.32 4.76
C SER A 191 2.96 -8.66 5.89
N THR A 192 4.05 -7.94 5.57
CA THR A 192 4.82 -7.16 6.55
C THR A 192 3.95 -6.04 7.13
N ASN A 193 3.28 -5.28 6.27
CA ASN A 193 2.33 -4.26 6.71
C ASN A 193 1.16 -4.86 7.50
N GLY A 194 0.66 -6.03 7.11
CA GLY A 194 -0.42 -6.74 7.80
C GLY A 194 -0.06 -7.10 9.24
N ARG A 195 1.15 -7.61 9.48
CA ARG A 195 1.61 -7.95 10.84
C ARG A 195 1.79 -6.75 11.75
N GLU A 196 2.42 -5.69 11.23
CA GLU A 196 2.61 -4.45 11.99
C GLU A 196 1.26 -3.79 12.27
N PHE A 197 0.35 -3.80 11.30
CA PHE A 197 -1.00 -3.27 11.49
C PHE A 197 -1.80 -4.06 12.52
N SER A 198 -1.74 -5.40 12.50
CA SER A 198 -2.35 -6.25 13.53
C SER A 198 -1.81 -5.95 14.93
N SER A 199 -0.51 -5.66 15.04
CA SER A 199 0.11 -5.27 16.32
C SER A 199 -0.36 -3.90 16.80
N LEU A 200 -0.52 -2.93 15.89
CA LEU A 200 -1.07 -1.61 16.23
C LEU A 200 -2.56 -1.68 16.62
N LEU A 201 -3.35 -2.55 15.99
CA LEU A 201 -4.75 -2.76 16.37
C LEU A 201 -4.87 -3.36 17.78
N GLU A 202 -3.99 -4.31 18.14
CA GLU A 202 -3.92 -4.84 19.50
C GLU A 202 -3.62 -3.73 20.52
N ALA A 203 -2.60 -2.91 20.25
CA ALA A 203 -2.24 -1.80 21.12
C ALA A 203 -3.34 -0.74 21.20
N LEU A 204 -4.02 -0.44 20.09
CA LEU A 204 -5.13 0.50 20.03
C LEU A 204 -6.30 0.07 20.90
N VAL A 205 -6.75 -1.18 20.75
CA VAL A 205 -7.89 -1.72 21.50
C VAL A 205 -7.55 -1.82 22.99
N ALA A 206 -6.35 -2.28 23.33
CA ALA A 206 -5.91 -2.37 24.72
C ALA A 206 -5.80 -1.00 25.42
N ALA A 207 -5.43 0.05 24.67
CA ALA A 207 -5.27 1.40 25.21
C ALA A 207 -6.54 2.26 25.08
N TRP A 208 -7.62 1.77 24.47
CA TRP A 208 -8.77 2.61 24.13
C TRP A 208 -9.41 3.22 25.40
N PRO A 209 -9.73 4.54 25.42
CA PRO A 209 -10.16 5.21 26.65
C PRO A 209 -11.51 4.74 27.23
N VAL A 210 -12.33 4.06 26.44
CA VAL A 210 -13.65 3.52 26.81
C VAL A 210 -13.73 2.05 26.37
N ALA A 211 -14.74 1.31 26.86
CA ALA A 211 -14.91 -0.08 26.43
C ALA A 211 -15.15 -0.15 24.90
N VAL A 212 -14.39 -1.01 24.21
CA VAL A 212 -14.56 -1.22 22.77
C VAL A 212 -15.74 -2.16 22.53
N GLU A 213 -16.80 -1.63 21.93
CA GLU A 213 -18.01 -2.35 21.56
C GLU A 213 -17.92 -2.93 20.15
N GLN A 214 -17.36 -2.14 19.23
CA GLN A 214 -17.27 -2.47 17.82
C GLN A 214 -16.03 -1.85 17.19
N LEU A 215 -15.28 -2.68 16.46
CA LEU A 215 -14.24 -2.26 15.54
C LEU A 215 -14.69 -2.52 14.11
N VAL A 216 -14.49 -1.51 13.24
CA VAL A 216 -14.70 -1.59 11.80
C VAL A 216 -13.40 -1.22 11.11
N ILE A 217 -13.03 -1.97 10.07
CA ILE A 217 -11.90 -1.61 9.20
C ILE A 217 -12.42 -1.28 7.80
N ILE A 218 -12.07 -0.10 7.29
CA ILE A 218 -12.34 0.30 5.92
C ILE A 218 -11.01 0.37 5.16
N GLY A 219 -10.80 -0.58 4.26
CA GLY A 219 -9.61 -0.64 3.41
C GLY A 219 -9.88 -0.11 2.02
N TYR A 220 -9.19 0.96 1.63
CA TYR A 220 -9.20 1.47 0.27
C TYR A 220 -8.05 0.88 -0.56
N SER A 221 -8.35 0.32 -1.73
CA SER A 221 -7.35 -0.22 -2.64
C SER A 221 -6.44 -1.23 -1.92
N MET A 222 -5.11 -1.02 -1.92
CA MET A 222 -4.13 -1.81 -1.15
C MET A 222 -4.48 -1.97 0.33
N GLY A 223 -5.07 -0.95 0.97
CA GLY A 223 -5.43 -0.99 2.39
C GLY A 223 -6.39 -2.14 2.74
N GLY A 224 -7.24 -2.57 1.79
CA GLY A 224 -8.10 -3.74 1.98
C GLY A 224 -7.34 -5.07 1.98
N LEU A 225 -6.23 -5.17 1.24
CA LEU A 225 -5.36 -6.35 1.28
C LEU A 225 -4.57 -6.41 2.59
N ILE A 226 -4.07 -5.26 3.05
CA ILE A 226 -3.37 -5.15 4.35
C ILE A 226 -4.31 -5.50 5.49
N ALA A 227 -5.55 -5.04 5.46
CA ALA A 227 -6.57 -5.41 6.46
C ALA A 227 -6.83 -6.92 6.49
N ARG A 228 -6.91 -7.58 5.32
CA ARG A 228 -7.05 -9.05 5.25
C ARG A 228 -5.84 -9.77 5.81
N SER A 229 -4.63 -9.31 5.49
CA SER A 229 -3.40 -9.86 6.03
C SER A 229 -3.31 -9.69 7.56
N ALA A 230 -3.71 -8.53 8.08
CA ALA A 230 -3.77 -8.27 9.52
C ALA A 230 -4.79 -9.18 10.25
N CYS A 231 -5.94 -9.45 9.64
CA CYS A 231 -6.92 -10.40 10.17
C CYS A 231 -6.36 -11.82 10.24
N GLU A 232 -5.66 -12.27 9.20
CA GLU A 232 -5.03 -13.60 9.19
C GLU A 232 -3.92 -13.71 10.24
N GLU A 233 -3.09 -12.67 10.39
CA GLU A 233 -2.10 -12.61 11.46
C GLU A 233 -2.76 -12.66 12.84
N ALA A 234 -3.83 -11.89 13.05
CA ALA A 234 -4.57 -11.86 14.31
C ALA A 234 -5.15 -13.23 14.67
N ARG A 235 -5.73 -13.92 13.67
CA ARG A 235 -6.26 -15.28 13.83
C ARG A 235 -5.15 -16.28 14.18
N ARG A 236 -3.98 -16.18 13.55
CA ARG A 236 -2.84 -17.08 13.82
C ARG A 236 -2.21 -16.85 15.19
N SER A 237 -2.09 -15.59 15.59
CA SER A 237 -1.40 -15.18 16.82
C SER A 237 -2.34 -14.99 18.01
N GLY A 238 -3.65 -15.22 17.84
CA GLY A 238 -4.65 -15.11 18.90
C GLY A 238 -4.79 -13.69 19.47
N ARG A 239 -4.82 -12.68 18.60
CA ARG A 239 -4.92 -11.26 19.01
C ARG A 239 -6.35 -10.91 19.46
N SER A 240 -6.47 -10.21 20.59
CA SER A 240 -7.75 -9.90 21.22
C SER A 240 -8.57 -8.87 20.45
N TRP A 241 -7.91 -7.97 19.71
CA TRP A 241 -8.63 -6.96 18.90
C TRP A 241 -9.59 -7.59 17.89
N PHE A 242 -9.28 -8.82 17.43
CA PHE A 242 -10.06 -9.52 16.42
C PHE A 242 -11.48 -9.88 16.91
N ASP A 243 -11.66 -10.09 18.22
CA ASP A 243 -12.97 -10.37 18.82
C ASP A 243 -13.91 -9.16 18.78
N HIS A 244 -13.36 -7.96 18.66
CA HIS A 244 -14.11 -6.71 18.50
C HIS A 244 -14.39 -6.37 17.03
N LEU A 245 -13.74 -7.01 16.06
CA LEU A 245 -13.92 -6.74 14.64
C LEU A 245 -15.29 -7.24 14.17
N ARG A 246 -16.20 -6.31 13.81
CA ARG A 246 -17.54 -6.65 13.31
C ARG A 246 -17.64 -6.58 11.81
N ASP A 247 -17.04 -5.54 11.23
CA ASP A 247 -17.19 -5.24 9.81
C ASP A 247 -15.83 -4.96 9.15
N LEU A 248 -15.64 -5.52 7.96
CA LEU A 248 -14.50 -5.28 7.10
C LEU A 248 -15.00 -4.82 5.73
N VAL A 249 -14.72 -3.57 5.38
CA VAL A 249 -15.23 -2.96 4.14
C VAL A 249 -14.08 -2.70 3.17
N PHE A 250 -14.22 -3.24 1.96
CA PHE A 250 -13.27 -3.08 0.87
C PHE A 250 -13.78 -2.05 -0.13
N ILE A 251 -12.99 -1.02 -0.41
CA ILE A 251 -13.31 0.01 -1.41
C ILE A 251 -12.27 -0.06 -2.52
N GLY A 252 -12.66 -0.59 -3.69
CA GLY A 252 -11.77 -0.72 -4.84
C GLY A 252 -10.59 -1.66 -4.61
N THR A 253 -10.67 -2.60 -3.68
CA THR A 253 -9.53 -3.48 -3.31
C THR A 253 -9.23 -4.51 -4.41
N PRO A 254 -7.99 -4.61 -4.92
CA PRO A 254 -7.64 -5.58 -5.96
C PRO A 254 -7.45 -6.99 -5.38
N HIS A 255 -8.53 -7.68 -5.01
CA HIS A 255 -8.47 -9.02 -4.39
C HIS A 255 -7.82 -10.11 -5.26
N ASP A 256 -7.83 -9.96 -6.58
CA ASP A 256 -7.18 -10.83 -7.57
C ASP A 256 -5.88 -10.22 -8.14
N GLY A 257 -5.42 -9.13 -7.54
CA GLY A 257 -4.33 -8.28 -8.02
C GLY A 257 -4.79 -7.23 -9.03
N SER A 258 -3.93 -6.24 -9.30
CA SER A 258 -4.18 -5.24 -10.36
C SER A 258 -3.54 -5.68 -11.68
N PRO A 259 -4.27 -5.67 -12.81
CA PRO A 259 -3.75 -6.07 -14.12
C PRO A 259 -2.87 -5.00 -14.80
N LEU A 260 -2.32 -4.03 -14.06
CA LEU A 260 -1.62 -2.88 -14.63
C LEU A 260 -0.42 -3.22 -15.52
N GLU A 261 0.09 -4.47 -15.54
CA GLU A 261 0.98 -4.93 -16.60
C GLU A 261 0.88 -6.44 -16.90
N ARG A 262 -0.27 -6.89 -17.43
CA ARG A 262 -0.27 -8.16 -18.18
C ARG A 262 0.50 -8.06 -19.51
N THR A 263 0.86 -6.85 -19.95
CA THR A 263 1.63 -6.57 -21.17
C THR A 263 3.16 -6.58 -20.96
N GLY A 264 3.65 -6.30 -19.74
CA GLY A 264 5.09 -6.25 -19.41
C GLY A 264 5.78 -7.63 -19.46
N ASN A 265 5.07 -8.71 -19.12
CA ASN A 265 5.64 -10.07 -19.08
C ASN A 265 6.21 -10.56 -20.43
N ARG A 266 5.71 -10.07 -21.57
CA ARG A 266 6.29 -10.43 -22.88
C ARG A 266 7.55 -9.64 -23.18
N LEU A 267 7.63 -8.39 -22.72
CA LEU A 267 8.81 -7.54 -22.87
C LEU A 267 9.94 -7.96 -21.92
N ASP A 268 9.64 -8.27 -20.64
CA ASP A 268 10.64 -8.77 -19.69
C ASP A 268 11.19 -10.15 -20.06
N ALA A 269 10.36 -11.04 -20.58
CA ALA A 269 10.80 -12.35 -21.09
C ALA A 269 11.69 -12.22 -22.34
N LEU A 270 11.43 -11.26 -23.22
CA LEU A 270 12.26 -10.96 -24.39
C LEU A 270 13.56 -10.24 -24.00
N LEU A 271 13.53 -9.35 -23.00
CA LEU A 271 14.70 -8.65 -22.46
C LEU A 271 15.56 -9.54 -21.55
N GLY A 272 15.01 -10.60 -20.96
CA GLY A 272 15.75 -11.61 -20.21
C GLY A 272 16.44 -12.68 -21.09
N ALA A 273 16.07 -12.78 -22.37
CA ALA A 273 16.54 -13.83 -23.27
C ALA A 273 17.94 -13.58 -23.87
N SER A 274 18.55 -12.40 -23.61
CA SER A 274 19.87 -12.05 -24.11
C SER A 274 20.77 -11.54 -22.97
N PRO A 275 22.05 -11.99 -22.89
CA PRO A 275 23.03 -11.47 -21.93
C PRO A 275 23.19 -9.94 -21.99
N TYR A 276 22.86 -9.35 -23.14
CA TYR A 276 22.99 -7.91 -23.42
C TYR A 276 21.82 -7.07 -22.89
N THR A 277 20.64 -7.67 -22.70
CA THR A 277 19.42 -6.97 -22.21
C THR A 277 19.05 -7.36 -20.78
N ALA A 278 19.65 -8.41 -20.22
CA ALA A 278 19.44 -8.87 -18.84
C ALA A 278 19.87 -7.84 -17.76
N ALA A 279 20.76 -6.91 -18.10
CA ALA A 279 21.08 -5.78 -17.22
C ALA A 279 20.00 -4.68 -17.30
N LEU A 280 19.46 -4.39 -18.49
CA LEU A 280 18.38 -3.41 -18.69
C LEU A 280 17.05 -3.86 -18.08
N SER A 281 16.77 -5.17 -18.04
CA SER A 281 15.62 -5.70 -17.31
C SER A 281 15.67 -5.34 -15.82
N ARG A 282 16.86 -5.10 -15.23
CA ARG A 282 17.02 -4.64 -13.84
C ARG A 282 16.72 -3.15 -13.63
N VAL A 283 16.75 -2.32 -14.67
CA VAL A 283 16.29 -0.91 -14.59
C VAL A 283 14.76 -0.84 -14.50
N GLY A 284 14.05 -1.78 -15.14
CA GLY A 284 12.59 -1.94 -15.00
C GLY A 284 12.14 -2.51 -13.64
N LYS A 285 13.09 -2.92 -12.78
CA LYS A 285 12.88 -3.54 -11.46
C LYS A 285 12.82 -2.55 -10.29
N VAL A 286 12.73 -1.24 -10.55
CA VAL A 286 12.42 -0.24 -9.52
C VAL A 286 10.92 -0.30 -9.21
N ARG A 287 10.51 -1.42 -8.60
CA ARG A 287 9.18 -1.66 -8.07
C ARG A 287 9.36 -2.08 -6.64
N SER A 288 8.75 -1.36 -5.73
CA SER A 288 8.71 -1.72 -4.31
C SER A 288 8.09 -3.11 -4.13
N ALA A 289 8.37 -3.72 -2.98
CA ALA A 289 7.73 -4.95 -2.54
C ALA A 289 6.19 -4.85 -2.59
N GLY A 290 5.61 -3.73 -2.14
CA GLY A 290 4.17 -3.50 -2.15
C GLY A 290 3.54 -3.45 -3.54
N ILE A 291 4.24 -2.89 -4.54
CA ILE A 291 3.79 -2.93 -5.95
C ILE A 291 3.79 -4.37 -6.48
N THR A 292 4.78 -5.16 -6.08
CA THR A 292 4.89 -6.56 -6.51
C THR A 292 3.82 -7.43 -5.87
N ASP A 293 3.56 -7.26 -4.57
CA ASP A 293 2.48 -7.98 -3.89
C ASP A 293 1.11 -7.57 -4.41
N LEU A 294 0.87 -6.28 -4.72
CA LEU A 294 -0.38 -5.84 -5.34
C LEU A 294 -0.66 -6.48 -6.69
N ARG A 295 0.38 -6.78 -7.45
CA ARG A 295 0.25 -7.46 -8.75
C ARG A 295 -0.26 -8.88 -8.58
N HIS A 296 0.11 -9.54 -7.48
CA HIS A 296 -0.18 -10.94 -7.23
C HIS A 296 -1.23 -11.18 -6.13
N ALA A 297 -1.65 -10.12 -5.44
CA ALA A 297 -2.42 -10.16 -4.21
C ALA A 297 -1.80 -11.08 -3.15
N ASN A 298 -0.47 -11.00 -2.97
CA ASN A 298 0.24 -11.77 -1.94
C ASN A 298 -0.10 -11.20 -0.56
N LEU A 299 -0.56 -12.03 0.36
CA LEU A 299 -1.01 -11.65 1.71
C LEU A 299 -0.18 -12.30 2.82
N ASP A 300 0.69 -13.26 2.48
CA ASP A 300 1.45 -14.08 3.42
C ASP A 300 2.97 -14.06 3.11
N ASP A 301 3.80 -14.20 4.15
CA ASP A 301 5.26 -14.22 4.00
C ASP A 301 5.77 -15.42 3.19
N SER A 302 5.11 -16.57 3.33
CA SER A 302 5.44 -17.78 2.57
C SER A 302 5.20 -17.61 1.06
N GLU A 303 4.51 -16.54 0.64
CA GLU A 303 4.25 -16.24 -0.77
C GLU A 303 5.39 -15.47 -1.45
N TRP A 304 6.36 -14.93 -0.70
CA TRP A 304 7.51 -14.20 -1.26
C TRP A 304 8.90 -14.61 -0.73
N LEU A 305 9.02 -15.24 0.44
CA LEU A 305 10.33 -15.53 1.07
C LEU A 305 11.30 -16.41 0.25
N ASP A 306 10.79 -17.32 -0.59
CA ASP A 306 11.61 -18.26 -1.39
C ASP A 306 11.62 -17.96 -2.90
N HIS A 307 11.16 -16.78 -3.32
CA HIS A 307 10.90 -16.48 -4.73
C HIS A 307 11.53 -15.17 -5.18
N ASP A 308 12.24 -15.20 -6.33
CA ASP A 308 12.64 -13.97 -7.02
C ASP A 308 11.36 -13.24 -7.43
N ARG A 309 11.11 -12.09 -6.78
CA ARG A 309 9.96 -11.20 -7.01
C ARG A 309 9.81 -10.73 -8.46
N PHE A 310 10.83 -10.96 -9.29
CA PHE A 310 10.86 -10.64 -10.72
C PHE A 310 10.84 -11.87 -11.64
N ALA A 311 10.83 -13.09 -11.10
CA ALA A 311 10.64 -14.29 -11.90
C ALA A 311 9.17 -14.42 -12.32
N GLY A 312 8.92 -14.66 -13.61
CA GLY A 312 7.57 -14.75 -14.18
C GLY A 312 6.73 -15.96 -13.74
N GLN A 313 7.20 -16.75 -12.77
CA GLN A 313 6.46 -17.90 -12.25
C GLN A 313 5.40 -17.46 -11.24
N VAL A 314 4.20 -17.19 -11.75
CA VAL A 314 2.99 -17.02 -10.93
C VAL A 314 2.59 -18.37 -10.36
N GLN A 315 2.96 -18.67 -9.11
CA GLN A 315 2.35 -19.81 -8.42
C GLN A 315 0.90 -19.45 -8.06
N ARG A 316 -0.02 -20.05 -8.83
CA ARG A 316 -1.47 -19.94 -8.65
C ARG A 316 -1.88 -20.71 -7.39
N ARG A 317 -1.94 -20.03 -6.24
CA ARG A 317 -2.44 -20.61 -4.98
C ARG A 317 -3.77 -19.98 -4.55
N GLN A 318 -4.41 -20.63 -3.57
CA GLN A 318 -5.78 -20.35 -3.12
C GLN A 318 -5.90 -18.93 -2.59
N ALA A 319 -7.07 -18.28 -2.74
CA ALA A 319 -7.25 -16.99 -2.11
C ALA A 319 -7.35 -17.19 -0.60
N LEU A 320 -6.66 -16.34 0.18
CA LEU A 320 -6.86 -16.27 1.62
C LEU A 320 -8.37 -16.08 1.90
N PRO A 321 -9.03 -16.95 2.68
CA PRO A 321 -10.45 -16.81 2.95
C PRO A 321 -10.76 -15.49 3.66
N LEU A 322 -12.02 -15.06 3.60
CA LEU A 322 -12.47 -13.96 4.44
C LEU A 322 -12.54 -14.43 5.91
N PRO A 323 -12.31 -13.54 6.88
CA PRO A 323 -12.41 -13.88 8.30
C PRO A 323 -13.81 -14.40 8.65
N GLU A 324 -13.84 -15.51 9.38
CA GLU A 324 -15.08 -16.07 9.93
C GLU A 324 -15.68 -15.11 10.96
N ASN A 325 -17.02 -15.05 11.05
CA ASN A 325 -17.76 -14.18 11.99
C ASN A 325 -17.58 -12.66 11.82
N VAL A 326 -16.92 -12.21 10.75
CA VAL A 326 -16.78 -10.79 10.39
C VAL A 326 -17.59 -10.51 9.12
N ARG A 327 -18.47 -9.51 9.16
CA ARG A 327 -19.24 -9.13 7.98
C ARG A 327 -18.34 -8.38 7.01
N CYS A 328 -18.10 -9.00 5.86
CA CYS A 328 -17.27 -8.42 4.81
C CYS A 328 -18.13 -7.77 3.72
N PHE A 329 -17.76 -6.58 3.28
CA PHE A 329 -18.44 -5.82 2.23
C PHE A 329 -17.46 -5.38 1.15
N ALA A 330 -17.92 -5.28 -0.10
CA ALA A 330 -17.08 -4.81 -1.20
C ALA A 330 -17.79 -3.76 -2.07
N VAL A 331 -17.09 -2.66 -2.32
CA VAL A 331 -17.47 -1.60 -3.23
C VAL A 331 -16.49 -1.58 -4.40
N ALA A 332 -17.02 -1.65 -5.62
CA ALA A 332 -16.26 -1.52 -6.85
C ALA A 332 -16.65 -0.26 -7.61
N GLY A 333 -15.68 0.43 -8.22
CA GLY A 333 -15.95 1.52 -9.15
C GLY A 333 -16.03 1.02 -10.59
N SER A 334 -16.78 1.73 -11.41
CA SER A 334 -16.75 1.60 -12.88
C SER A 334 -16.76 2.98 -13.50
N ILE A 335 -15.81 3.27 -14.39
CA ILE A 335 -15.80 4.53 -15.17
C ILE A 335 -16.98 4.60 -16.16
N SER A 336 -17.57 3.47 -16.49
CA SER A 336 -18.71 3.37 -17.41
C SER A 336 -19.99 3.83 -16.75
N LYS A 337 -20.90 4.38 -17.55
CA LYS A 337 -22.27 4.68 -17.11
C LYS A 337 -23.07 3.38 -16.98
N LYS A 338 -24.01 3.33 -16.03
CA LYS A 338 -24.90 2.19 -15.80
C LYS A 338 -25.74 1.80 -17.03
N SER A 339 -26.01 2.75 -17.93
CA SER A 339 -26.79 2.60 -19.15
C SER A 339 -25.99 2.14 -20.38
N GLY A 340 -24.68 1.84 -20.24
CA GLY A 340 -23.82 1.36 -21.35
C GLY A 340 -23.99 -0.13 -21.66
N ALA A 341 -23.34 -0.60 -22.73
CA ALA A 341 -23.41 -2.00 -23.16
C ALA A 341 -22.85 -2.95 -22.07
N LEU A 342 -23.32 -4.21 -22.04
CA LEU A 342 -22.97 -5.18 -20.97
C LEU A 342 -21.44 -5.37 -20.80
N ALA A 343 -20.69 -5.29 -21.90
CA ALA A 343 -19.23 -5.37 -21.90
C ALA A 343 -18.55 -4.11 -21.32
N GLU A 344 -19.15 -2.93 -21.48
CA GLU A 344 -18.66 -1.68 -20.91
C GLU A 344 -18.93 -1.61 -19.39
N ARG A 345 -20.01 -2.24 -18.92
CA ARG A 345 -20.35 -2.35 -17.49
C ARG A 345 -19.35 -3.17 -16.67
N LEU A 346 -18.49 -3.94 -17.35
CA LEU A 346 -17.41 -4.72 -16.74
C LEU A 346 -16.06 -3.96 -16.73
N ALA A 347 -16.01 -2.76 -17.31
CA ALA A 347 -14.87 -1.88 -17.17
C ALA A 347 -14.72 -1.46 -15.71
N GLY A 348 -13.52 -1.64 -15.16
CA GLY A 348 -13.21 -1.25 -13.80
C GLY A 348 -13.16 0.26 -13.61
N ASP A 349 -12.56 0.67 -12.50
CA ASP A 349 -12.47 2.07 -12.08
C ASP A 349 -11.27 2.84 -12.68
N GLY A 350 -10.60 2.23 -13.67
CA GLY A 350 -9.38 2.70 -14.30
C GLY A 350 -8.09 2.07 -13.76
N LEU A 351 -8.13 1.44 -12.57
CA LEU A 351 -6.97 0.78 -11.96
C LEU A 351 -7.26 -0.67 -11.55
N VAL A 352 -8.47 -0.92 -11.05
CA VAL A 352 -8.88 -2.23 -10.54
C VAL A 352 -10.08 -2.74 -11.35
N PRO A 353 -10.01 -3.96 -11.91
CA PRO A 353 -11.15 -4.58 -12.57
C PRO A 353 -12.30 -4.80 -11.62
N LEU A 354 -13.51 -4.63 -12.14
CA LEU A 354 -14.75 -4.76 -11.36
C LEU A 354 -14.83 -6.10 -10.60
N TYR A 355 -14.56 -7.22 -11.29
CA TYR A 355 -14.62 -8.55 -10.67
C TYR A 355 -13.60 -8.68 -9.52
N SER A 356 -12.41 -8.13 -9.67
CA SER A 356 -11.38 -8.17 -8.64
C SER A 356 -11.80 -7.35 -7.43
N ALA A 357 -12.36 -6.15 -7.63
CA ALA A 357 -12.88 -5.30 -6.56
C ALA A 357 -14.06 -5.95 -5.80
N LEU A 358 -14.86 -6.77 -6.48
CA LEU A 358 -15.98 -7.50 -5.89
C LEU A 358 -15.59 -8.86 -5.29
N GLY A 359 -14.30 -9.21 -5.25
CA GLY A 359 -13.83 -10.50 -4.75
C GLY A 359 -14.24 -11.69 -5.62
N GLN A 360 -14.61 -11.45 -6.88
CA GLN A 360 -15.07 -12.46 -7.81
C GLN A 360 -13.91 -13.00 -8.66
N HIS A 361 -13.92 -14.31 -8.88
CA HIS A 361 -12.93 -14.96 -9.73
C HIS A 361 -13.55 -16.16 -10.47
N ARG A 362 -13.05 -16.47 -11.67
CA ARG A 362 -13.53 -17.60 -12.48
C ARG A 362 -13.28 -18.96 -11.83
N SER A 363 -12.15 -19.10 -11.16
CA SER A 363 -11.86 -20.28 -10.32
C SER A 363 -12.57 -20.15 -8.97
N PRO A 364 -13.44 -21.11 -8.60
CA PRO A 364 -14.17 -21.09 -7.32
C PRO A 364 -13.26 -20.98 -6.09
N ARG A 365 -12.08 -21.60 -6.13
CA ARG A 365 -11.09 -21.59 -5.04
C ARG A 365 -10.45 -20.23 -4.75
N ARG A 366 -10.70 -19.23 -5.60
CA ARG A 366 -10.18 -17.86 -5.45
C ARG A 366 -11.31 -16.83 -5.33
N ASN A 367 -12.56 -17.28 -5.35
CA ASN A 367 -13.71 -16.42 -5.16
C ASN A 367 -13.90 -16.22 -3.65
N LEU A 368 -14.10 -14.99 -3.21
CA LEU A 368 -14.29 -14.66 -1.79
C LEU A 368 -15.70 -14.96 -1.29
N GLY A 369 -16.64 -15.31 -2.17
CA GLY A 369 -17.98 -15.73 -1.76
C GLY A 369 -18.87 -14.62 -1.18
N LEU A 370 -18.54 -13.36 -1.44
CA LEU A 370 -19.32 -12.22 -0.96
C LEU A 370 -20.76 -12.24 -1.53
N PRO A 371 -21.81 -12.21 -0.68
CA PRO A 371 -23.19 -12.18 -1.16
C PRO A 371 -23.50 -10.88 -1.90
N GLU A 372 -24.51 -10.88 -2.78
CA GLU A 372 -24.89 -9.69 -3.54
C GLU A 372 -25.33 -8.51 -2.66
N SER A 373 -26.00 -8.78 -1.53
CA SER A 373 -26.41 -7.78 -0.55
C SER A 373 -25.24 -7.01 0.09
N ARG A 374 -24.05 -7.61 0.10
CA ARG A 374 -22.81 -7.03 0.66
C ARG A 374 -21.84 -6.53 -0.41
N ARG A 375 -22.33 -6.40 -1.65
CA ARG A 375 -21.58 -5.89 -2.79
C ARG A 375 -22.25 -4.67 -3.38
N HIS A 376 -21.45 -3.74 -3.87
CA HIS A 376 -21.97 -2.55 -4.52
C HIS A 376 -21.05 -2.10 -5.66
N VAL A 377 -21.66 -1.59 -6.73
CA VAL A 377 -20.94 -1.03 -7.89
C VAL A 377 -21.34 0.43 -8.06
N ALA A 378 -20.39 1.32 -7.82
CA ALA A 378 -20.53 2.75 -8.09
C ALA A 378 -20.16 3.02 -9.55
N TYR A 379 -21.16 3.32 -10.37
CA TYR A 379 -20.97 3.61 -11.79
C TYR A 379 -20.53 5.07 -12.00
N ALA A 380 -19.97 5.36 -13.18
CA ALA A 380 -19.37 6.66 -13.51
C ALA A 380 -18.37 7.17 -12.44
N THR A 381 -17.71 6.25 -11.75
CA THR A 381 -16.84 6.53 -10.61
C THR A 381 -15.46 5.91 -10.86
N SER A 382 -14.43 6.76 -10.92
CA SER A 382 -13.04 6.31 -11.03
C SER A 382 -12.50 5.83 -9.69
N HIS A 383 -11.32 5.20 -9.69
CA HIS A 383 -10.72 4.64 -8.49
C HIS A 383 -10.60 5.68 -7.37
N LEU A 384 -10.05 6.86 -7.69
CA LEU A 384 -9.97 7.97 -6.74
C LEU A 384 -11.34 8.59 -6.42
N GLY A 385 -12.29 8.51 -7.36
CA GLY A 385 -13.67 8.98 -7.17
C GLY A 385 -14.43 8.21 -6.09
N LEU A 386 -14.02 6.98 -5.76
CA LEU A 386 -14.63 6.20 -4.69
C LEU A 386 -14.43 6.86 -3.31
N LEU A 387 -13.36 7.64 -3.12
CA LEU A 387 -13.06 8.31 -1.85
C LEU A 387 -14.00 9.50 -1.57
N ASP A 388 -14.50 10.17 -2.60
CA ASP A 388 -15.41 11.32 -2.49
C ASP A 388 -16.83 11.04 -3.02
N SER A 389 -17.16 9.77 -3.30
CA SER A 389 -18.46 9.39 -3.85
C SER A 389 -19.53 9.36 -2.77
N ARG A 390 -20.56 10.19 -2.95
CA ARG A 390 -21.78 10.17 -2.15
C ARG A 390 -22.50 8.82 -2.20
N GLU A 391 -22.58 8.19 -3.38
CA GLU A 391 -23.22 6.88 -3.54
C GLU A 391 -22.50 5.81 -2.70
N VAL A 392 -21.16 5.85 -2.67
CA VAL A 392 -20.37 4.96 -1.82
C VAL A 392 -20.65 5.23 -0.35
N TYR A 393 -20.68 6.50 0.06
CA TYR A 393 -20.98 6.84 1.45
C TYR A 393 -22.37 6.38 1.90
N GLU A 394 -23.41 6.62 1.09
CA GLU A 394 -24.78 6.17 1.38
C GLU A 394 -24.84 4.65 1.59
N ARG A 395 -24.02 3.90 0.84
CA ARG A 395 -23.89 2.45 1.01
C ARG A 395 -23.17 2.07 2.31
N LEU A 396 -22.06 2.74 2.63
CA LEU A 396 -21.33 2.54 3.89
C LEU A 396 -22.24 2.80 5.10
N TYR A 397 -22.95 3.93 5.08
CA TYR A 397 -23.91 4.31 6.11
C TYR A 397 -24.98 3.22 6.29
N ALA A 398 -25.58 2.74 5.19
CA ALA A 398 -26.61 1.71 5.26
C ALA A 398 -26.10 0.40 5.87
N TRP A 399 -24.91 -0.06 5.49
CA TRP A 399 -24.33 -1.30 6.02
C TRP A 399 -23.93 -1.20 7.49
N LEU A 400 -23.27 -0.09 7.87
CA LEU A 400 -22.69 0.06 9.20
C LEU A 400 -23.74 0.47 10.25
N ARG A 401 -24.83 1.13 9.86
CA ARG A 401 -25.97 1.40 10.75
C ARG A 401 -26.77 0.13 11.09
N GLN A 402 -26.87 -0.83 10.17
CA GLN A 402 -27.65 -2.07 10.37
C GLN A 402 -26.98 -3.08 11.33
N GLY A 403 -25.73 -2.84 11.73
CA GLY A 403 -25.02 -3.65 12.73
C GLY A 403 -25.60 -3.56 14.15
N ASP A 404 -26.49 -2.60 14.42
CA ASP A 404 -27.04 -2.32 15.76
C ASP A 404 -28.23 -3.23 16.16
N GLY A 405 -28.23 -4.51 15.76
CA GLY A 405 -29.10 -5.53 16.38
C GLY A 405 -30.31 -6.06 15.57
N THR A 406 -30.27 -6.05 14.22
CA THR A 406 -31.41 -6.54 13.41
C THR A 406 -31.24 -7.89 12.71
N GLU A 407 -30.03 -8.42 12.52
CA GLU A 407 -29.85 -9.70 11.80
C GLU A 407 -30.19 -10.95 12.66
N GLU A 408 -30.17 -10.85 14.00
CA GLU A 408 -30.48 -11.98 14.89
C GLU A 408 -31.97 -12.42 14.85
N ARG A 409 -32.85 -11.61 14.27
CA ARG A 409 -34.28 -11.93 14.13
C ARG A 409 -34.67 -12.54 12.76
N ALA A 410 -33.76 -12.57 11.79
CA ALA A 410 -34.08 -13.05 10.44
C ALA A 410 -33.70 -14.52 10.22
N GLU A 411 -32.73 -15.06 10.95
CA GLU A 411 -32.28 -16.46 10.80
C GLU A 411 -32.98 -17.47 11.73
N THR A 412 -33.81 -16.99 12.68
CA THR A 412 -34.63 -17.86 13.55
C THR A 412 -36.07 -18.09 13.05
N ALA A 413 -36.41 -17.59 11.86
CA ALA A 413 -37.76 -17.70 11.28
C ALA A 413 -37.80 -18.34 9.88
N GLY A 414 -36.78 -19.14 9.53
CA GLY A 414 -36.69 -19.87 8.25
C GLY A 414 -36.80 -21.38 8.42
#